data_AF-A0A317P1A9-F1
#
_entry.id   AF-A0A317P1A9-F1
#
_cell.length_a   1.000
_cell.length_b   1.000
_cell.length_c   1.000
_cell.angle_alpha   90.00
_cell.angle_beta   90.00
_cell.angle_gamma   90.00
#
_symmetry.space_group_name_H-M   'P 1'
#
loop_
_entity.id
_entity.type
_entity.pdbx_description
1 polymer ?
#
loop_
_entity_poly.entity_id
_entity_poly.type
_entity_poly.pdbx_seq_one_letter_code
_entity_poly.pdbx_strand_id
1 'polypeptide(L)'
;MVLCGAASLACAPVEQQSSGLPTSIRDQRVTWHDCAVGDDDPVGARLAAVGARCGEFFVPVDYSDPAGATITIAVARRPATDPARRLGTLVVETGGPGPSRDGVALLLDGPEGGRAAAPELAERYDLVGMDPRFFGASSPLECGWPTGEYLGLAQAAPTDGAGVGRALDTARGLADRCVPWRHLLPHASTRAAARDLDMLRTLLGESSLSYLGWSWGTYLGAVYAQLFGDRVDRMVLDSPLDPNAAGPDLTRHTAAADAAALADWARWAAERDADLGLGATTAAVLGAVDALIARIAVEPIVLGGVTVTAELVPGLLLTVDDSTESYTAFTDQFRALSDAADGLPIDPPPALAAKLALYADTGVTPEFGFSATVANQCADRAARPAADYAVDITNHRDAEPLFGALARHPGPCAFWPVPPAEPATVIANDTPALLVGAEGDPVAPAAGRHALAAAMPAARSVTLRQAFRHGVYLFDRSACVDSAVTAYLLDGAVPAADVTCTRDED
;
A
#
# COMPACT_ATOMS: atom_id res chain seq x y z
N MET A 1 48.26 -29.05 31.51
CA MET A 1 47.08 -28.98 32.38
C MET A 1 46.12 -27.97 31.76
N VAL A 2 45.08 -28.46 31.08
CA VAL A 2 43.73 -27.86 30.84
C VAL A 2 43.66 -26.42 30.29
N LEU A 3 42.97 -26.03 29.20
CA LEU A 3 42.24 -26.63 28.06
C LEU A 3 41.74 -25.43 27.20
N CYS A 4 41.47 -25.68 25.91
CA CYS A 4 40.63 -24.96 24.92
C CYS A 4 39.60 -23.93 25.45
N GLY A 5 39.17 -22.89 24.73
CA GLY A 5 39.27 -22.58 23.30
C GLY A 5 38.39 -21.34 22.97
N ALA A 6 38.66 -20.72 21.83
CA ALA A 6 37.90 -19.59 21.29
C ALA A 6 36.48 -20.02 20.87
N ALA A 7 35.46 -19.31 21.35
CA ALA A 7 34.09 -19.44 20.88
C ALA A 7 33.83 -18.43 19.76
N SER A 8 34.05 -18.87 18.52
CA SER A 8 33.40 -18.31 17.34
C SER A 8 31.89 -18.52 17.45
N LEU A 9 31.14 -17.43 17.62
CA LEU A 9 29.70 -17.37 17.37
C LEU A 9 29.50 -17.47 15.86
N ALA A 10 29.48 -18.71 15.36
CA ALA A 10 28.99 -18.99 14.03
C ALA A 10 27.47 -18.76 14.03
N CYS A 11 26.98 -17.87 13.15
CA CYS A 11 25.58 -17.88 12.75
C CYS A 11 25.23 -19.28 12.27
N ALA A 12 24.30 -19.94 12.95
CA ALA A 12 23.71 -21.16 12.44
C ALA A 12 22.99 -20.82 11.11
N PRO A 13 23.12 -21.64 10.06
CA PRO A 13 22.33 -21.47 8.86
C PRO A 13 20.86 -21.73 9.21
N VAL A 14 19.96 -20.86 8.75
CA VAL A 14 18.51 -21.08 8.80
C VAL A 14 18.18 -22.14 7.74
N GLU A 15 18.51 -23.39 8.04
CA GLU A 15 18.12 -24.53 7.21
C GLU A 15 16.88 -25.17 7.85
N GLN A 16 15.79 -25.21 7.07
CA GLN A 16 14.51 -25.91 7.29
C GLN A 16 13.42 -25.25 8.17
N GLN A 17 12.57 -24.42 7.56
CA GLN A 17 11.18 -24.23 8.06
C GLN A 17 10.20 -25.25 7.45
N SER A 18 10.50 -25.86 6.30
CA SER A 18 9.61 -26.86 5.68
C SER A 18 9.59 -28.21 6.41
N SER A 19 10.53 -28.48 7.34
CA SER A 19 10.57 -29.73 8.13
C SER A 19 9.66 -29.71 9.36
N GLY A 20 9.17 -28.55 9.80
CA GLY A 20 8.30 -28.41 10.98
C GLY A 20 6.80 -28.38 10.67
N LEU A 21 6.41 -28.21 9.41
CA LEU A 21 5.00 -28.16 9.00
C LEU A 21 4.39 -29.58 8.95
N PRO A 22 3.13 -29.77 9.40
CA PRO A 22 2.41 -31.03 9.21
C PRO A 22 2.34 -31.45 7.74
N THR A 23 2.39 -32.75 7.48
CA THR A 23 2.28 -33.33 6.14
C THR A 23 1.04 -32.83 5.39
N SER A 24 -0.08 -32.63 6.09
CA SER A 24 -1.32 -32.10 5.49
C SER A 24 -1.18 -30.68 4.93
N ILE A 25 -0.30 -29.86 5.51
CA ILE A 25 -0.03 -28.49 5.08
C ILE A 25 1.11 -28.47 4.06
N ARG A 26 2.15 -29.29 4.26
CA ARG A 26 3.30 -29.32 3.37
C ARG A 26 3.01 -29.97 2.01
N ASP A 27 2.21 -31.04 1.99
CA ASP A 27 1.99 -31.88 0.79
C ASP A 27 0.64 -31.59 0.11
N GLN A 28 -0.04 -30.52 0.52
CA GLN A 28 -1.28 -30.09 -0.13
C GLN A 28 -1.03 -29.66 -1.59
N ARG A 29 -2.11 -29.50 -2.35
CA ARG A 29 -2.07 -29.00 -3.72
C ARG A 29 -3.13 -27.94 -3.90
N VAL A 30 -2.77 -26.84 -4.57
CA VAL A 30 -3.74 -25.86 -5.03
C VAL A 30 -4.66 -26.52 -6.06
N THR A 31 -5.96 -26.55 -5.76
CA THR A 31 -6.97 -27.06 -6.69
C THR A 31 -7.48 -25.90 -7.54
N TRP A 32 -7.04 -25.85 -8.80
CA TRP A 32 -7.35 -24.73 -9.68
C TRP A 32 -8.75 -24.82 -10.30
N HIS A 33 -9.56 -23.78 -10.12
CA HIS A 33 -10.90 -23.62 -10.69
C HIS A 33 -11.00 -22.32 -11.52
N ASP A 34 -12.15 -22.11 -12.15
CA ASP A 34 -12.43 -20.85 -12.86
C ASP A 34 -12.55 -19.70 -11.86
N CYS A 35 -12.02 -18.53 -12.20
CA CYS A 35 -11.96 -17.41 -11.27
C CYS A 35 -13.32 -16.77 -10.98
N ALA A 36 -14.20 -16.67 -11.96
CA ALA A 36 -15.52 -16.08 -11.78
C ALA A 36 -16.44 -17.05 -11.02
N VAL A 37 -16.79 -16.69 -9.79
CA VAL A 37 -17.69 -17.49 -8.95
C VAL A 37 -19.00 -16.73 -8.73
N GLY A 38 -19.97 -16.97 -9.61
CA GLY A 38 -21.28 -16.30 -9.58
C GLY A 38 -21.31 -14.97 -10.34
N ASP A 39 -22.48 -14.34 -10.38
CA ASP A 39 -22.72 -13.14 -11.19
C ASP A 39 -22.21 -11.84 -10.50
N ASP A 40 -21.95 -11.88 -9.19
CA ASP A 40 -21.52 -10.75 -8.35
C ASP A 40 -20.02 -10.82 -7.95
N ASP A 41 -19.16 -11.26 -8.88
CA ASP A 41 -17.70 -11.37 -8.66
C ASP A 41 -16.90 -10.63 -9.76
N PRO A 42 -16.85 -9.29 -9.72
CA PRO A 42 -16.18 -8.49 -10.76
C PRO A 42 -14.67 -8.79 -10.83
N VAL A 43 -14.03 -9.07 -9.69
CA VAL A 43 -12.61 -9.44 -9.63
C VAL A 43 -12.38 -10.78 -10.31
N GLY A 44 -13.19 -11.80 -9.99
CA GLY A 44 -13.11 -13.11 -10.63
C GLY A 44 -13.43 -13.05 -12.12
N ALA A 45 -14.38 -12.21 -12.55
CA ALA A 45 -14.70 -11.97 -13.95
C ALA A 45 -13.53 -11.34 -14.71
N ARG A 46 -12.87 -10.32 -14.13
CA ARG A 46 -11.68 -9.69 -14.70
C ARG A 46 -10.53 -10.71 -14.83
N LEU A 47 -10.27 -11.49 -13.79
CA LEU A 47 -9.26 -12.55 -13.80
C LEU A 47 -9.55 -13.63 -14.86
N ALA A 48 -10.82 -14.04 -15.00
CA ALA A 48 -11.23 -15.00 -16.02
C ALA A 48 -11.02 -14.43 -17.44
N ALA A 49 -11.30 -13.13 -17.65
CA ALA A 49 -11.13 -12.47 -18.94
C ALA A 49 -9.68 -12.48 -19.44
N VAL A 50 -8.70 -12.42 -18.53
CA VAL A 50 -7.26 -12.50 -18.85
C VAL A 50 -6.71 -13.94 -18.85
N GLY A 51 -7.60 -14.94 -18.73
CA GLY A 51 -7.25 -16.36 -18.77
C GLY A 51 -6.60 -16.89 -17.49
N ALA A 52 -6.80 -16.22 -16.36
CA ALA A 52 -6.33 -16.72 -15.06
C ALA A 52 -7.22 -17.85 -14.52
N ARG A 53 -6.62 -18.69 -13.68
CA ARG A 53 -7.29 -19.71 -12.87
C ARG A 53 -7.08 -19.37 -11.41
N CYS A 54 -8.10 -19.58 -10.60
CA CYS A 54 -8.06 -19.28 -9.17
C CYS A 54 -7.96 -20.57 -8.37
N GLY A 55 -7.49 -20.46 -7.14
CA GLY A 55 -7.48 -21.58 -6.21
C GLY A 55 -7.05 -21.14 -4.83
N GLU A 56 -7.10 -22.08 -3.90
CA GLU A 56 -6.81 -21.83 -2.50
C GLU A 56 -5.84 -22.85 -1.91
N PHE A 57 -5.15 -22.44 -0.85
CA PHE A 57 -4.34 -23.32 0.00
C PHE A 57 -4.44 -22.92 1.47
N PHE A 58 -4.07 -23.84 2.36
CA PHE A 58 -4.12 -23.64 3.80
C PHE A 58 -2.76 -23.30 4.38
N VAL A 59 -2.72 -22.36 5.31
CA VAL A 59 -1.53 -22.02 6.11
C VAL A 59 -1.90 -22.02 7.59
N PRO A 60 -0.95 -22.30 8.50
CA PRO A 60 -1.21 -22.13 9.92
C PRO A 60 -1.46 -20.64 10.23
N VAL A 61 -2.37 -20.39 11.18
CA VAL A 61 -2.52 -19.06 11.80
C VAL A 61 -1.19 -18.68 12.43
N ASP A 62 -0.65 -19.57 13.28
CA ASP A 62 0.61 -19.40 13.98
C ASP A 62 1.68 -20.37 13.44
N TYR A 63 2.71 -19.85 12.77
CA TYR A 63 3.82 -20.66 12.27
C TYR A 63 4.69 -21.29 13.36
N SER A 64 4.58 -20.85 14.62
CA SER A 64 5.22 -21.49 15.77
C SER A 64 4.42 -22.67 16.34
N ASP A 65 3.12 -22.74 16.03
CA ASP A 65 2.24 -23.89 16.27
C ASP A 65 1.61 -24.38 14.95
N PRO A 66 2.40 -25.01 14.07
CA PRO A 66 1.95 -25.35 12.72
C PRO A 66 0.92 -26.47 12.67
N ALA A 67 0.65 -27.14 13.80
CA ALA A 67 -0.42 -28.14 13.95
C ALA A 67 -1.74 -27.53 14.48
N GLY A 68 -1.75 -26.23 14.79
CA GLY A 68 -2.90 -25.49 15.29
C GLY A 68 -3.93 -25.14 14.23
N ALA A 69 -4.66 -24.04 14.47
CA ALA A 69 -5.68 -23.54 13.55
C ALA A 69 -5.05 -23.08 12.22
N THR A 70 -5.78 -23.27 11.14
CA THR A 70 -5.37 -22.90 9.79
C THR A 70 -6.32 -21.86 9.20
N ILE A 71 -5.81 -21.03 8.30
CA ILE A 71 -6.57 -20.12 7.45
C ILE A 71 -6.39 -20.51 5.99
N THR A 72 -7.35 -20.09 5.17
CA THR A 72 -7.32 -20.23 3.71
C THR A 72 -6.69 -18.98 3.09
N ILE A 73 -5.80 -19.19 2.12
CA ILE A 73 -5.19 -18.17 1.26
C ILE A 73 -5.68 -18.38 -0.17
N ALA A 74 -6.20 -17.31 -0.79
CA ALA A 74 -6.66 -17.29 -2.17
C ALA A 74 -5.57 -16.77 -3.12
N VAL A 75 -5.46 -17.41 -4.27
CA VAL A 75 -4.48 -17.06 -5.31
C VAL A 75 -5.11 -17.09 -6.69
N ALA A 76 -4.54 -16.31 -7.60
CA ALA A 76 -4.80 -16.37 -9.03
C ALA A 76 -3.49 -16.69 -9.77
N ARG A 77 -3.58 -17.51 -10.82
CA ARG A 77 -2.45 -17.86 -11.68
C ARG A 77 -2.85 -17.78 -13.14
N ARG A 78 -1.99 -17.17 -13.94
CA ARG A 78 -2.05 -17.16 -15.39
C ARG A 78 -0.75 -17.77 -15.93
N PRO A 79 -0.77 -18.97 -16.53
CA PRO A 79 0.44 -19.62 -17.07
C PRO A 79 1.05 -18.83 -18.22
N ALA A 80 2.38 -18.82 -18.36
CA ALA A 80 3.11 -18.16 -19.45
C ALA A 80 2.55 -18.52 -20.85
N THR A 81 2.45 -17.57 -21.79
CA THR A 81 2.01 -17.91 -23.16
C THR A 81 3.08 -18.65 -23.94
N ASP A 82 4.36 -18.50 -23.59
CA ASP A 82 5.47 -19.24 -24.18
C ASP A 82 6.15 -20.15 -23.13
N PRO A 83 5.56 -21.34 -22.86
CA PRO A 83 6.12 -22.26 -21.87
C PRO A 83 7.50 -22.79 -22.26
N ALA A 84 7.90 -22.73 -23.53
CA ALA A 84 9.21 -23.19 -23.98
C ALA A 84 10.35 -22.22 -23.59
N ARG A 85 10.04 -20.94 -23.39
CA ARG A 85 10.99 -19.91 -22.94
C ARG A 85 10.69 -19.38 -21.54
N ARG A 86 9.88 -20.10 -20.75
CA ARG A 86 9.47 -19.72 -19.40
C ARG A 86 10.68 -19.46 -18.49
N LEU A 87 10.68 -18.31 -17.81
CA LEU A 87 11.67 -17.86 -16.84
C LEU A 87 11.35 -18.33 -15.41
N GLY A 88 10.07 -18.47 -15.06
CA GLY A 88 9.65 -18.84 -13.72
C GLY A 88 8.25 -18.34 -13.39
N THR A 89 8.00 -18.09 -12.11
CA THR A 89 6.81 -17.40 -11.61
C THR A 89 7.15 -15.96 -11.24
N LEU A 90 6.35 -15.01 -11.71
CA LEU A 90 6.34 -13.61 -11.26
C LEU A 90 5.14 -13.40 -10.34
N VAL A 91 5.40 -13.17 -9.06
CA VAL A 91 4.38 -12.75 -8.10
C VAL A 91 4.16 -11.25 -8.22
N VAL A 92 2.89 -10.86 -8.31
CA VAL A 92 2.43 -9.48 -8.45
C VAL A 92 1.67 -9.08 -7.20
N GLU A 93 2.18 -8.10 -6.46
CA GLU A 93 1.58 -7.58 -5.23
C GLU A 93 1.26 -6.09 -5.43
N THR A 94 -0.03 -5.75 -5.48
CA THR A 94 -0.50 -4.39 -5.79
C THR A 94 -0.39 -3.46 -4.58
N GLY A 95 -0.15 -4.02 -3.39
CA GLY A 95 0.13 -3.27 -2.17
C GLY A 95 -1.12 -3.03 -1.33
N GLY A 96 -1.27 -1.82 -0.83
CA GLY A 96 -2.29 -1.45 0.17
C GLY A 96 -1.68 -1.16 1.54
N PRO A 97 -1.60 -2.11 2.49
CA PRO A 97 -1.88 -3.56 2.37
C PRO A 97 -3.33 -3.85 1.98
N GLY A 98 -3.55 -4.90 1.21
CA GLY A 98 -4.85 -5.16 0.59
C GLY A 98 -4.88 -6.48 -0.17
N PRO A 99 -6.04 -6.83 -0.77
CA PRO A 99 -6.13 -7.89 -1.76
C PRO A 99 -5.15 -7.63 -2.92
N SER A 100 -4.62 -8.68 -3.51
CA SER A 100 -3.60 -8.57 -4.58
C SER A 100 -3.69 -9.68 -5.64
N ARG A 101 -4.66 -10.60 -5.54
CA ARG A 101 -4.85 -11.65 -6.56
C ARG A 101 -5.16 -11.09 -7.95
N ASP A 102 -5.78 -9.92 -8.02
CA ASP A 102 -6.14 -9.21 -9.25
C ASP A 102 -4.94 -8.55 -9.95
N GLY A 103 -3.78 -8.45 -9.29
CA GLY A 103 -2.54 -7.96 -9.87
C GLY A 103 -2.12 -8.69 -11.16
N VAL A 104 -2.55 -9.95 -11.32
CA VAL A 104 -2.39 -10.71 -12.57
C VAL A 104 -3.07 -10.02 -13.76
N ALA A 105 -4.28 -9.49 -13.57
CA ALA A 105 -5.00 -8.75 -14.60
C ALA A 105 -4.40 -7.36 -14.80
N LEU A 106 -3.91 -6.70 -13.75
CA LEU A 106 -3.24 -5.40 -13.86
C LEU A 106 -2.02 -5.44 -14.80
N LEU A 107 -1.21 -6.52 -14.76
CA LEU A 107 -0.09 -6.70 -15.71
C LEU A 107 -0.54 -6.92 -17.17
N LEU A 108 -1.78 -7.33 -17.40
CA LEU A 108 -2.31 -7.73 -18.72
C LEU A 108 -3.27 -6.73 -19.34
N ASP A 109 -3.96 -5.93 -18.53
CA ASP A 109 -4.89 -4.90 -18.97
C ASP A 109 -4.26 -3.50 -18.86
N GLY A 110 -3.25 -3.35 -17.99
CA GLY A 110 -2.75 -2.07 -17.50
C GLY A 110 -3.58 -1.55 -16.31
N PRO A 111 -3.03 -0.58 -15.53
CA PRO A 111 -3.82 0.13 -14.53
C PRO A 111 -4.78 1.13 -15.20
N GLU A 112 -5.90 1.46 -14.54
CA GLU A 112 -6.78 2.54 -14.99
C GLU A 112 -5.99 3.86 -15.10
N GLY A 113 -6.08 4.54 -16.25
CA GLY A 113 -5.29 5.75 -16.53
C GLY A 113 -3.80 5.52 -16.87
N GLY A 114 -3.31 4.27 -16.81
CA GLY A 114 -1.91 3.89 -17.08
C GLY A 114 -1.60 3.51 -18.54
N ARG A 115 -0.43 2.87 -18.76
CA ARG A 115 -0.01 2.37 -20.08
C ARG A 115 -0.54 0.97 -20.38
N ALA A 116 -0.33 0.54 -21.63
CA ALA A 116 -0.55 -0.84 -22.04
C ALA A 116 0.17 -1.82 -21.11
N ALA A 117 -0.45 -2.99 -20.96
CA ALA A 117 0.08 -4.19 -20.33
C ALA A 117 1.57 -4.45 -20.57
N ALA A 118 2.16 -5.33 -19.77
CA ALA A 118 3.49 -5.90 -19.99
C ALA A 118 3.36 -7.32 -20.59
N PRO A 119 2.83 -7.49 -21.83
CA PRO A 119 2.58 -8.81 -22.40
C PRO A 119 3.86 -9.63 -22.55
N GLU A 120 5.02 -8.99 -22.71
CA GLU A 120 6.33 -9.65 -22.77
C GLU A 120 6.67 -10.35 -21.45
N LEU A 121 6.22 -9.82 -20.30
CA LEU A 121 6.36 -10.52 -19.03
C LEU A 121 5.42 -11.73 -18.99
N ALA A 122 4.17 -11.59 -19.45
CA ALA A 122 3.22 -12.69 -19.52
C ALA A 122 3.62 -13.79 -20.52
N GLU A 123 4.45 -13.47 -21.51
CA GLU A 123 5.08 -14.47 -22.39
C GLU A 123 6.06 -15.36 -21.65
N ARG A 124 6.80 -14.79 -20.70
CA ARG A 124 7.97 -15.42 -20.09
C ARG A 124 7.71 -15.91 -18.66
N TYR A 125 6.68 -15.42 -17.99
CA TYR A 125 6.34 -15.76 -16.61
C TYR A 125 4.96 -16.41 -16.51
N ASP A 126 4.85 -17.37 -15.60
CA ASP A 126 3.56 -17.60 -14.95
C ASP A 126 3.31 -16.40 -14.03
N LEU A 127 2.25 -15.64 -14.29
CA LEU A 127 1.84 -14.55 -13.42
C LEU A 127 1.02 -15.10 -12.28
N VAL A 128 1.34 -14.69 -11.05
CA VAL A 128 0.64 -15.12 -9.85
C VAL A 128 0.33 -13.90 -8.98
N GLY A 129 -0.91 -13.80 -8.51
CA GLY A 129 -1.33 -12.85 -7.50
C GLY A 129 -1.84 -13.63 -6.28
N MET A 130 -1.61 -13.10 -5.09
CA MET A 130 -2.06 -13.69 -3.84
C MET A 130 -2.84 -12.63 -3.08
N ASP A 131 -3.98 -12.98 -2.49
CA ASP A 131 -4.56 -12.14 -1.44
C ASP A 131 -3.79 -12.48 -0.16
N PRO A 132 -3.03 -11.54 0.46
CA PRO A 132 -2.34 -11.81 1.71
C PRO A 132 -3.33 -12.23 2.80
N ARG A 133 -2.86 -12.96 3.82
CA ARG A 133 -3.69 -13.38 4.94
C ARG A 133 -4.58 -12.24 5.45
N PHE A 134 -5.87 -12.54 5.64
CA PHE A 134 -6.90 -11.63 6.15
C PHE A 134 -7.41 -10.57 5.17
N PHE A 135 -6.91 -10.51 3.94
CA PHE A 135 -7.40 -9.62 2.90
C PHE A 135 -8.19 -10.38 1.83
N GLY A 136 -9.10 -9.69 1.15
CA GLY A 136 -9.81 -10.21 -0.02
C GLY A 136 -10.51 -11.54 0.26
N ALA A 137 -10.22 -12.54 -0.56
CA ALA A 137 -10.77 -13.89 -0.38
C ALA A 137 -10.00 -14.75 0.64
N SER A 138 -8.90 -14.25 1.20
CA SER A 138 -8.03 -14.98 2.16
C SER A 138 -8.49 -14.83 3.60
N SER A 139 -9.55 -15.57 3.98
CA SER A 139 -10.06 -15.63 5.37
C SER A 139 -10.22 -14.23 6.00
N PRO A 140 -11.04 -13.34 5.41
CA PRO A 140 -11.00 -11.91 5.69
C PRO A 140 -11.25 -11.60 7.17
N LEU A 141 -10.50 -10.62 7.69
CA LEU A 141 -10.64 -10.15 9.07
C LEU A 141 -11.40 -8.83 9.09
N GLU A 142 -12.62 -8.86 9.66
CA GLU A 142 -13.48 -7.69 9.72
C GLU A 142 -13.96 -7.36 11.14
N CYS A 143 -13.53 -6.20 11.64
CA CYS A 143 -13.95 -5.70 12.95
C CYS A 143 -15.31 -4.99 12.91
N GLY A 144 -15.97 -4.87 11.75
CA GLY A 144 -17.25 -4.17 11.61
C GLY A 144 -17.13 -2.67 11.88
N TRP A 145 -16.07 -2.05 11.36
CA TRP A 145 -15.85 -0.62 11.46
C TRP A 145 -16.69 0.13 10.42
N PRO A 146 -17.43 1.17 10.81
CA PRO A 146 -17.99 2.10 9.83
C PRO A 146 -16.85 2.84 9.12
N THR A 147 -16.77 2.75 7.80
CA THR A 147 -15.74 3.39 6.95
C THR A 147 -15.59 4.88 7.28
N GLY A 148 -16.70 5.62 7.35
CA GLY A 148 -16.70 7.05 7.69
C GLY A 148 -16.21 7.35 9.12
N GLU A 149 -16.38 6.44 10.08
CA GLU A 149 -15.88 6.62 11.46
C GLU A 149 -14.35 6.52 11.49
N TYR A 150 -13.76 5.56 10.76
CA TYR A 150 -12.31 5.43 10.63
C TYR A 150 -11.68 6.60 9.86
N LEU A 151 -12.25 6.99 8.72
CA LEU A 151 -11.75 8.12 7.94
C LEU A 151 -11.87 9.44 8.71
N GLY A 152 -12.99 9.65 9.41
CA GLY A 152 -13.19 10.81 10.27
C GLY A 152 -12.17 10.88 11.41
N LEU A 153 -11.80 9.74 12.01
CA LEU A 153 -10.71 9.68 13.00
C LEU A 153 -9.37 10.13 12.38
N ALA A 154 -9.03 9.61 11.19
CA ALA A 154 -7.79 9.97 10.50
C ALA A 154 -7.71 11.46 10.12
N GLN A 155 -8.85 12.15 10.08
CA GLN A 155 -8.96 13.54 9.64
C GLN A 155 -9.28 14.53 10.76
N ALA A 156 -9.57 14.07 11.98
CA ALA A 156 -10.17 14.88 13.05
C ALA A 156 -9.42 16.15 13.48
N ALA A 157 -8.17 16.35 13.04
CA ALA A 157 -7.33 17.53 13.23
C ALA A 157 -7.53 18.32 14.56
N PRO A 158 -7.46 17.65 15.74
CA PRO A 158 -7.96 18.27 16.96
C PRO A 158 -7.03 19.40 17.45
N THR A 159 -7.63 20.56 17.74
CA THR A 159 -6.91 21.77 18.17
C THR A 159 -6.88 21.97 19.68
N ASP A 160 -7.70 21.24 20.44
CA ASP A 160 -7.78 21.32 21.90
C ASP A 160 -7.74 19.94 22.57
N GLY A 161 -7.60 19.93 23.90
CA GLY A 161 -7.53 18.69 24.68
C GLY A 161 -8.83 17.86 24.63
N ALA A 162 -9.99 18.49 24.45
CA ALA A 162 -11.26 17.80 24.35
C ALA A 162 -11.38 17.04 23.01
N GLY A 163 -10.93 17.65 21.92
CA GLY A 163 -10.83 17.03 20.60
C GLY A 163 -9.85 15.86 20.58
N VAL A 164 -8.68 16.03 21.19
CA VAL A 164 -7.72 14.93 21.36
C VAL A 164 -8.34 13.77 22.15
N GLY A 165 -9.06 14.08 23.25
CA GLY A 165 -9.79 13.07 24.01
C GLY A 165 -10.80 12.29 23.17
N ARG A 166 -11.62 13.00 22.37
CA ARG A 166 -12.57 12.36 21.44
C ARG A 166 -11.88 11.45 20.43
N ALA A 167 -10.79 11.90 19.81
CA ALA A 167 -10.05 11.09 18.84
C ALA A 167 -9.48 9.81 19.47
N LEU A 168 -8.92 9.91 20.68
CA LEU A 168 -8.43 8.74 21.43
C LEU A 168 -9.56 7.79 21.84
N ASP A 169 -10.73 8.32 22.20
CA ASP A 169 -11.90 7.50 22.54
C ASP A 169 -12.48 6.79 21.31
N THR A 170 -12.52 7.44 20.14
CA THR A 170 -12.89 6.81 18.86
C THR A 170 -11.88 5.72 18.49
N ALA A 171 -10.58 5.99 18.57
CA ALA A 171 -9.53 4.99 18.31
C ALA A 171 -9.68 3.76 19.23
N ARG A 172 -10.00 3.97 20.51
CA ARG A 172 -10.29 2.87 21.45
C ARG A 172 -11.54 2.10 21.07
N GLY A 173 -12.63 2.80 20.73
CA GLY A 173 -13.88 2.17 20.30
C GLY A 173 -13.69 1.28 19.07
N LEU A 174 -12.89 1.72 18.10
CA LEU A 174 -12.51 0.90 16.94
C LEU A 174 -11.68 -0.33 17.35
N ALA A 175 -10.68 -0.17 18.23
CA ALA A 175 -9.89 -1.29 18.73
C ALA A 175 -10.74 -2.33 19.50
N ASP A 176 -11.70 -1.88 20.32
CA ASP A 176 -12.59 -2.75 21.10
C ASP A 176 -13.46 -3.63 20.19
N ARG A 177 -13.88 -3.12 19.02
CA ARG A 177 -14.62 -3.90 18.02
C ARG A 177 -13.80 -5.07 17.44
N CYS A 178 -12.46 -5.00 17.50
CA CYS A 178 -11.58 -6.09 17.06
C CYS A 178 -11.33 -7.17 18.13
N VAL A 179 -11.77 -7.00 19.39
CA VAL A 179 -11.55 -7.97 20.48
C VAL A 179 -12.03 -9.40 20.16
N PRO A 180 -13.15 -9.63 19.44
CA PRO A 180 -13.56 -10.98 19.03
C PRO A 180 -12.48 -11.71 18.20
N TRP A 181 -11.65 -10.97 17.48
CA TRP A 181 -10.60 -11.47 16.60
C TRP A 181 -9.23 -11.61 17.28
N ARG A 182 -9.12 -11.34 18.59
CA ARG A 182 -7.85 -11.30 19.36
C ARG A 182 -6.91 -12.50 19.17
N HIS A 183 -7.44 -13.66 18.77
CA HIS A 183 -6.69 -14.88 18.53
C HIS A 183 -6.01 -14.92 17.15
N LEU A 184 -6.42 -14.06 16.21
CA LEU A 184 -5.81 -13.89 14.89
C LEU A 184 -4.89 -12.66 14.82
N LEU A 185 -5.21 -11.59 15.57
CA LEU A 185 -4.53 -10.29 15.46
C LEU A 185 -3.01 -10.36 15.54
N PRO A 186 -2.37 -11.12 16.46
CA PRO A 186 -0.91 -11.19 16.53
C PRO A 186 -0.26 -11.81 15.29
N HIS A 187 -1.04 -12.53 14.48
CA HIS A 187 -0.58 -13.29 13.33
C HIS A 187 -0.90 -12.61 11.99
N ALA A 188 -1.38 -11.37 12.00
CA ALA A 188 -1.64 -10.56 10.81
C ALA A 188 -0.37 -9.87 10.24
N SER A 189 0.81 -10.10 10.84
CA SER A 189 2.05 -9.43 10.46
C SER A 189 2.49 -9.74 9.02
N THR A 190 3.24 -8.82 8.44
CA THR A 190 3.90 -8.96 7.14
C THR A 190 4.89 -10.12 7.15
N ARG A 191 5.51 -10.45 8.29
CA ARG A 191 6.34 -11.66 8.45
C ARG A 191 5.55 -12.94 8.21
N ALA A 192 4.31 -12.99 8.67
CA ALA A 192 3.47 -14.16 8.49
C ALA A 192 2.97 -14.25 7.03
N ALA A 193 2.63 -13.11 6.40
CA ALA A 193 2.35 -13.05 4.97
C ALA A 193 3.55 -13.49 4.09
N ALA A 194 4.78 -13.11 4.46
CA ALA A 194 5.99 -13.55 3.75
C ALA A 194 6.21 -15.08 3.84
N ARG A 195 5.80 -15.72 4.94
CA ARG A 195 5.82 -17.20 5.04
C ARG A 195 4.71 -17.84 4.19
N ASP A 196 3.56 -17.19 4.07
CA ASP A 196 2.50 -17.65 3.16
C ASP A 196 2.96 -17.60 1.70
N LEU A 197 3.71 -16.54 1.35
CA LEU A 197 4.34 -16.41 0.03
C LEU A 197 5.38 -17.52 -0.24
N ASP A 198 6.19 -17.89 0.75
CA ASP A 198 7.13 -19.01 0.61
C ASP A 198 6.44 -20.39 0.56
N MET A 199 5.31 -20.53 1.24
CA MET A 199 4.44 -21.69 1.07
C MET A 199 3.92 -21.76 -0.36
N LEU A 200 3.40 -20.66 -0.90
CA LEU A 200 2.93 -20.59 -2.29
C LEU A 200 4.03 -20.98 -3.27
N ARG A 201 5.26 -20.46 -3.10
CA ARG A 201 6.43 -20.89 -3.89
C ARG A 201 6.60 -22.41 -3.88
N THR A 202 6.53 -23.02 -2.70
CA THR A 202 6.66 -24.48 -2.53
C THR A 202 5.55 -25.24 -3.25
N LEU A 203 4.30 -24.78 -3.12
CA LEU A 203 3.13 -25.43 -3.73
C LEU A 203 3.09 -25.28 -5.26
N LEU A 204 3.69 -24.21 -5.80
CA LEU A 204 3.90 -24.03 -7.24
C LEU A 204 5.04 -24.90 -7.78
N GLY A 205 5.85 -25.50 -6.90
CA GLY A 205 7.02 -26.30 -7.28
C GLY A 205 8.21 -25.44 -7.71
N GLU A 206 8.23 -24.17 -7.32
CA GLU A 206 9.30 -23.24 -7.67
C GLU A 206 10.46 -23.33 -6.67
N SER A 207 11.70 -23.23 -7.16
CA SER A 207 12.87 -23.08 -6.29
C SER A 207 12.97 -21.66 -5.75
N SER A 208 12.64 -20.67 -6.57
CA SER A 208 12.73 -19.24 -6.30
C SER A 208 11.57 -18.50 -6.99
N LEU A 209 11.25 -17.29 -6.52
CA LEU A 209 10.23 -16.44 -7.12
C LEU A 209 10.86 -15.19 -7.73
N SER A 210 10.32 -14.75 -8.88
CA SER A 210 10.39 -13.34 -9.26
C SER A 210 9.25 -12.58 -8.57
N TYR A 211 9.49 -11.33 -8.19
CA TYR A 211 8.56 -10.52 -7.40
C TYR A 211 8.48 -9.09 -7.96
N LEU A 212 7.25 -8.59 -8.12
CA LEU A 212 6.94 -7.20 -8.42
C LEU A 212 5.91 -6.72 -7.41
N GLY A 213 6.32 -5.79 -6.55
CA GLY A 213 5.46 -5.22 -5.52
C GLY A 213 5.41 -3.69 -5.61
N TRP A 214 4.21 -3.13 -5.49
CA TRP A 214 4.00 -1.70 -5.31
C TRP A 214 3.66 -1.35 -3.87
N SER A 215 3.99 -0.14 -3.43
CA SER A 215 3.52 0.41 -2.15
C SER A 215 3.84 -0.51 -0.97
N TRP A 216 2.87 -0.92 -0.14
CA TRP A 216 3.08 -1.91 0.92
C TRP A 216 3.69 -3.25 0.44
N GLY A 217 3.42 -3.66 -0.80
CA GLY A 217 4.10 -4.80 -1.43
C GLY A 217 5.62 -4.66 -1.43
N THR A 218 6.17 -3.45 -1.43
CA THR A 218 7.61 -3.24 -1.29
C THR A 218 8.16 -3.70 0.07
N TYR A 219 7.40 -3.47 1.14
CA TYR A 219 7.77 -3.91 2.48
C TYR A 219 7.59 -5.43 2.62
N LEU A 220 6.51 -6.00 2.07
CA LEU A 220 6.35 -7.45 1.99
C LEU A 220 7.51 -8.12 1.23
N GLY A 221 7.88 -7.58 0.06
CA GLY A 221 9.02 -8.05 -0.72
C GLY A 221 10.35 -7.96 0.05
N ALA A 222 10.59 -6.84 0.74
CA ALA A 222 11.78 -6.67 1.58
C ALA A 222 11.81 -7.69 2.75
N VAL A 223 10.67 -7.92 3.42
CA VAL A 223 10.56 -8.92 4.49
C VAL A 223 10.77 -10.34 3.93
N TYR A 224 10.25 -10.64 2.74
CA TYR A 224 10.49 -11.92 2.07
C TYR A 224 11.98 -12.11 1.74
N ALA A 225 12.66 -11.10 1.18
CA ALA A 225 14.11 -11.13 0.96
C ALA A 225 14.90 -11.31 2.26
N GLN A 226 14.45 -10.69 3.36
CA GLN A 226 15.09 -10.82 4.66
C GLN A 226 14.97 -12.24 5.25
N LEU A 227 13.86 -12.93 4.99
CA LEU A 227 13.59 -14.27 5.50
C LEU A 227 14.07 -15.39 4.58
N PHE A 228 14.02 -15.17 3.26
CA PHE A 228 14.14 -16.17 2.20
C PHE A 228 14.94 -15.64 1.01
N GLY A 229 15.97 -14.83 1.24
CA GLY A 229 16.73 -14.15 0.18
C GLY A 229 17.38 -15.09 -0.85
N ASP A 230 17.67 -16.33 -0.48
CA ASP A 230 18.15 -17.41 -1.37
C ASP A 230 17.07 -17.95 -2.32
N ARG A 231 15.81 -17.56 -2.10
CA ARG A 231 14.61 -17.96 -2.86
C ARG A 231 14.01 -16.79 -3.64
N VAL A 232 14.77 -15.72 -3.81
CA VAL A 232 14.45 -14.59 -4.67
C VAL A 232 15.28 -14.72 -5.95
N ASP A 233 14.61 -14.73 -7.11
CA ASP A 233 15.27 -14.69 -8.42
C ASP A 233 15.43 -13.23 -8.90
N ARG A 234 14.31 -12.53 -9.09
CA ARG A 234 14.29 -11.11 -9.44
C ARG A 234 13.29 -10.37 -8.56
N MET A 235 13.61 -9.14 -8.15
CA MET A 235 12.76 -8.38 -7.23
C MET A 235 12.69 -6.91 -7.65
N VAL A 236 11.48 -6.44 -7.96
CA VAL A 236 11.17 -5.05 -8.23
C VAL A 236 10.28 -4.53 -7.11
N LEU A 237 10.72 -3.46 -6.47
CA LEU A 237 10.01 -2.79 -5.38
C LEU A 237 9.73 -1.34 -5.83
N ASP A 238 8.50 -1.08 -6.27
CA ASP A 238 8.08 0.22 -6.79
C ASP A 238 7.34 1.02 -5.72
N SER A 239 7.82 2.25 -5.49
CA SER A 239 7.41 3.13 -4.41
C SER A 239 7.70 2.55 -3.01
N PRO A 240 8.99 2.31 -2.69
CA PRO A 240 9.38 1.69 -1.43
C PRO A 240 8.97 2.47 -0.19
N LEU A 241 8.29 1.76 0.71
CA LEU A 241 8.06 2.24 2.08
C LEU A 241 9.37 2.23 2.88
N ASP A 242 9.46 3.10 3.88
CA ASP A 242 10.55 3.05 4.85
C ASP A 242 10.44 1.76 5.69
N PRO A 243 11.38 0.80 5.56
CA PRO A 243 11.32 -0.44 6.33
C PRO A 243 11.41 -0.19 7.84
N ASN A 244 11.93 0.96 8.26
CA ASN A 244 12.02 1.35 9.66
C ASN A 244 10.75 2.02 10.18
N ALA A 245 9.78 2.39 9.32
CA ALA A 245 8.52 3.01 9.72
C ALA A 245 7.33 2.03 9.66
N ALA A 246 7.51 0.84 9.08
CA ALA A 246 6.45 -0.16 8.98
C ALA A 246 5.77 -0.44 10.33
N GLY A 247 4.43 -0.38 10.32
CA GLY A 247 3.58 -0.46 11.50
C GLY A 247 2.70 0.78 11.69
N PRO A 248 2.31 1.10 12.94
CA PRO A 248 1.31 2.14 13.22
C PRO A 248 1.72 3.58 12.90
N ASP A 249 3.02 3.84 12.68
CA ASP A 249 3.56 5.17 12.37
C ASP A 249 3.99 5.29 10.89
N LEU A 250 3.51 4.39 10.01
CA LEU A 250 3.92 4.32 8.61
C LEU A 250 3.75 5.67 7.86
N THR A 251 2.66 6.40 8.14
CA THR A 251 2.33 7.66 7.48
C THR A 251 2.91 8.89 8.18
N ARG A 252 3.63 8.72 9.31
CA ARG A 252 4.01 9.84 10.21
C ARG A 252 4.84 10.94 9.53
N HIS A 253 5.44 10.65 8.38
CA HIS A 253 6.32 11.54 7.64
C HIS A 253 5.80 11.92 6.24
N THR A 254 4.54 11.61 5.90
CA THR A 254 4.00 11.87 4.54
C THR A 254 3.51 13.30 4.35
N ALA A 255 3.13 14.02 5.42
CA ALA A 255 2.49 15.34 5.32
C ALA A 255 3.26 16.36 4.46
N ALA A 256 4.60 16.36 4.50
CA ALA A 256 5.42 17.23 3.67
C ALA A 256 5.40 16.83 2.18
N ALA A 257 5.31 15.53 1.89
CA ALA A 257 5.21 15.00 0.53
C ALA A 257 3.81 15.25 -0.04
N ASP A 258 2.76 15.07 0.76
CA ASP A 258 1.37 15.43 0.41
C ASP A 258 1.26 16.93 0.08
N ALA A 259 1.87 17.80 0.91
CA ALA A 259 1.92 19.24 0.65
C ALA A 259 2.69 19.58 -0.64
N ALA A 260 3.75 18.83 -0.96
CA ALA A 260 4.52 19.02 -2.19
C ALA A 260 3.70 18.62 -3.43
N ALA A 261 2.94 17.52 -3.37
CA ALA A 261 2.04 17.11 -4.45
C ALA A 261 0.90 18.12 -4.67
N LEU A 262 0.31 18.67 -3.58
CA LEU A 262 -0.66 19.76 -3.69
C LEU A 262 -0.05 21.02 -4.33
N ALA A 263 1.19 21.38 -3.96
CA ALA A 263 1.90 22.50 -4.55
C ALA A 263 2.22 22.27 -6.04
N ASP A 264 2.48 21.03 -6.44
CA ASP A 264 2.70 20.66 -7.84
C ASP A 264 1.42 20.82 -8.67
N TRP A 265 0.27 20.33 -8.18
CA TRP A 265 -1.02 20.63 -8.79
C TRP A 265 -1.27 22.15 -8.89
N ALA A 266 -1.00 22.89 -7.81
CA ALA A 266 -1.22 24.34 -7.79
C ALA A 266 -0.33 25.08 -8.81
N ARG A 267 0.88 24.60 -9.05
CA ARG A 267 1.75 25.09 -10.13
C ARG A 267 1.16 24.78 -11.51
N TRP A 268 0.74 23.54 -11.74
CA TRP A 268 0.09 23.13 -12.99
C TRP A 268 -1.17 23.96 -13.29
N ALA A 269 -1.96 24.25 -12.26
CA ALA A 269 -3.18 25.04 -12.36
C ALA A 269 -2.87 26.52 -12.66
N ALA A 270 -1.85 27.09 -12.01
CA ALA A 270 -1.44 28.48 -12.23
C ALA A 270 -0.92 28.72 -13.67
N GLU A 271 -0.22 27.75 -14.25
CA GLU A 271 0.21 27.78 -15.67
C GLU A 271 -0.99 27.82 -16.64
N ARG A 272 -2.19 27.47 -16.17
CA ARG A 272 -3.45 27.38 -16.93
C ARG A 272 -4.50 28.38 -16.43
N ASP A 273 -4.09 29.43 -15.73
CA ASP A 273 -5.01 30.41 -15.13
C ASP A 273 -6.00 31.05 -16.12
N ALA A 274 -5.59 31.24 -17.38
CA ALA A 274 -6.49 31.78 -18.42
C ALA A 274 -7.75 30.92 -18.63
N ASP A 275 -7.63 29.61 -18.45
CA ASP A 275 -8.74 28.66 -18.57
C ASP A 275 -9.34 28.33 -17.20
N LEU A 276 -8.50 28.32 -16.15
CA LEU A 276 -8.88 27.83 -14.84
C LEU A 276 -9.43 28.89 -13.88
N GLY A 277 -8.93 30.12 -13.97
CA GLY A 277 -9.33 31.25 -13.12
C GLY A 277 -9.03 31.06 -11.63
N LEU A 278 -8.08 30.19 -11.28
CA LEU A 278 -7.71 29.87 -9.89
C LEU A 278 -6.59 30.74 -9.33
N GLY A 279 -5.93 31.53 -10.18
CA GLY A 279 -4.83 32.42 -9.85
C GLY A 279 -3.58 32.14 -10.69
N ALA A 280 -2.96 33.21 -11.19
CA ALA A 280 -1.78 33.15 -12.07
C ALA A 280 -0.45 32.72 -11.39
N THR A 281 -0.47 32.32 -10.12
CA THR A 281 0.73 31.85 -9.40
C THR A 281 0.39 30.68 -8.48
N THR A 282 1.35 29.78 -8.24
CA THR A 282 1.19 28.67 -7.28
C THR A 282 0.70 29.17 -5.92
N ALA A 283 1.23 30.29 -5.42
CA ALA A 283 0.82 30.88 -4.16
C ALA A 283 -0.63 31.38 -4.16
N ALA A 284 -1.12 31.90 -5.29
CA ALA A 284 -2.52 32.33 -5.42
C ALA A 284 -3.48 31.14 -5.40
N VAL A 285 -3.13 30.05 -6.10
CA VAL A 285 -3.94 28.82 -6.12
C VAL A 285 -3.97 28.16 -4.74
N LEU A 286 -2.81 28.04 -4.07
CA LEU A 286 -2.76 27.53 -2.68
C LEU A 286 -3.55 28.44 -1.72
N GLY A 287 -3.48 29.76 -1.89
CA GLY A 287 -4.30 30.70 -1.13
C GLY A 287 -5.80 30.51 -1.34
N ALA A 288 -6.23 30.06 -2.52
CA ALA A 288 -7.62 29.69 -2.78
C ALA A 288 -8.04 28.42 -2.01
N VAL A 289 -7.13 27.44 -1.85
CA VAL A 289 -7.33 26.26 -1.01
C VAL A 289 -7.49 26.66 0.46
N ASP A 290 -6.59 27.49 0.98
CA ASP A 290 -6.67 27.98 2.36
C ASP A 290 -7.98 28.77 2.59
N ALA A 291 -8.38 29.61 1.63
CA ALA A 291 -9.63 30.36 1.71
C ALA A 291 -10.86 29.44 1.67
N LEU A 292 -10.84 28.35 0.90
CA LEU A 292 -11.91 27.35 0.87
C LEU A 292 -12.06 26.69 2.25
N ILE A 293 -10.96 26.20 2.81
CA ILE A 293 -10.95 25.55 4.12
C ILE A 293 -11.46 26.52 5.19
N ALA A 294 -11.02 27.78 5.16
CA ALA A 294 -11.48 28.80 6.10
C ALA A 294 -12.98 29.12 5.96
N ARG A 295 -13.55 29.09 4.74
CA ARG A 295 -15.01 29.25 4.54
C ARG A 295 -15.78 28.08 5.14
N ILE A 296 -15.38 26.85 4.82
CA ILE A 296 -16.03 25.62 5.33
C ILE A 296 -15.90 25.51 6.86
N ALA A 297 -14.83 26.07 7.46
CA ALA A 297 -14.67 26.12 8.91
C ALA A 297 -15.71 27.03 9.60
N VAL A 298 -16.22 28.05 8.91
CA VAL A 298 -17.28 28.94 9.42
C VAL A 298 -18.66 28.32 9.20
N GLU A 299 -18.90 27.81 8.00
CA GLU A 299 -20.17 27.21 7.61
C GLU A 299 -19.92 25.91 6.84
N PRO A 300 -20.06 24.73 7.48
CA PRO A 300 -19.95 23.44 6.82
C PRO A 300 -20.94 23.30 5.67
N ILE A 301 -20.51 22.65 4.59
CA ILE A 301 -21.32 22.47 3.38
C ILE A 301 -21.99 21.10 3.36
N VAL A 302 -23.09 20.96 2.64
CA VAL A 302 -23.71 19.65 2.35
C VAL A 302 -23.52 19.34 0.87
N LEU A 303 -22.76 18.28 0.58
CA LEU A 303 -22.46 17.86 -0.79
C LEU A 303 -22.52 16.34 -0.89
N GLY A 304 -23.22 15.81 -1.90
CA GLY A 304 -23.37 14.36 -2.07
C GLY A 304 -24.03 13.66 -0.86
N GLY A 305 -24.85 14.36 -0.07
CA GLY A 305 -25.45 13.84 1.16
C GLY A 305 -24.53 13.81 2.38
N VAL A 306 -23.28 14.27 2.26
CA VAL A 306 -22.30 14.36 3.35
C VAL A 306 -22.21 15.79 3.85
N THR A 307 -22.15 15.97 5.17
CA THR A 307 -21.75 17.25 5.76
C THR A 307 -20.23 17.35 5.73
N VAL A 308 -19.70 18.19 4.85
CA VAL A 308 -18.26 18.41 4.70
C VAL A 308 -17.84 19.51 5.66
N THR A 309 -17.04 19.14 6.67
CA THR A 309 -16.38 20.08 7.58
C THR A 309 -14.97 20.39 7.11
N ALA A 310 -14.34 21.42 7.67
CA ALA A 310 -13.01 21.86 7.25
C ALA A 310 -11.94 20.76 7.40
N GLU A 311 -12.10 19.91 8.41
CA GLU A 311 -11.19 18.80 8.72
C GLU A 311 -11.20 17.70 7.65
N LEU A 312 -12.31 17.54 6.92
CA LEU A 312 -12.41 16.55 5.85
C LEU A 312 -11.73 17.03 4.56
N VAL A 313 -11.61 18.34 4.36
CA VAL A 313 -11.15 18.94 3.10
C VAL A 313 -9.73 18.47 2.70
N PRO A 314 -8.73 18.42 3.60
CA PRO A 314 -7.41 17.89 3.24
C PRO A 314 -7.45 16.44 2.71
N GLY A 315 -8.29 15.58 3.27
CA GLY A 315 -8.45 14.21 2.78
C GLY A 315 -9.17 14.14 1.43
N LEU A 316 -10.12 15.03 1.18
CA LEU A 316 -10.77 15.17 -0.12
C LEU A 316 -9.82 15.76 -1.19
N LEU A 317 -8.88 16.61 -0.76
CA LEU A 317 -7.85 17.25 -1.59
C LEU A 317 -6.48 16.54 -1.52
N LEU A 318 -6.48 15.22 -1.33
CA LEU A 318 -5.29 14.38 -1.52
C LEU A 318 -5.19 13.95 -2.99
N THR A 319 -3.99 14.06 -3.57
CA THR A 319 -3.66 13.57 -4.91
C THR A 319 -2.42 12.67 -4.88
N VAL A 320 -2.43 11.61 -5.70
CA VAL A 320 -1.34 10.62 -5.81
C VAL A 320 -0.92 10.38 -7.27
N ASP A 321 -1.49 11.15 -8.20
CA ASP A 321 -1.19 11.11 -9.62
C ASP A 321 -1.16 12.54 -10.17
N ASP A 322 -0.09 12.85 -10.88
CA ASP A 322 0.21 14.15 -11.46
C ASP A 322 0.01 14.20 -12.99
N SER A 323 -0.71 13.20 -13.53
CA SER A 323 -1.19 13.24 -14.91
C SER A 323 -2.13 14.44 -15.15
N THR A 324 -2.13 14.97 -16.37
CA THR A 324 -3.06 16.05 -16.78
C THR A 324 -4.52 15.66 -16.54
N GLU A 325 -4.88 14.39 -16.72
CA GLU A 325 -6.22 13.87 -16.45
C GLU A 325 -6.55 13.93 -14.95
N SER A 326 -5.67 13.41 -14.10
CA SER A 326 -5.82 13.47 -12.64
C SER A 326 -5.91 14.91 -12.14
N TYR A 327 -5.02 15.80 -12.60
CA TYR A 327 -5.05 17.22 -12.21
C TYR A 327 -6.28 17.97 -12.72
N THR A 328 -6.83 17.59 -13.87
CA THR A 328 -8.11 18.13 -14.35
C THR A 328 -9.25 17.67 -13.42
N ALA A 329 -9.34 16.37 -13.14
CA ALA A 329 -10.35 15.84 -12.23
C ALA A 329 -10.22 16.41 -10.81
N PHE A 330 -9.00 16.62 -10.32
CA PHE A 330 -8.72 17.24 -9.03
C PHE A 330 -9.14 18.72 -9.00
N THR A 331 -8.94 19.44 -10.11
CA THR A 331 -9.42 20.82 -10.27
C THR A 331 -10.95 20.89 -10.22
N ASP A 332 -11.65 19.94 -10.84
CA ASP A 332 -13.11 19.86 -10.78
C ASP A 332 -13.61 19.54 -9.36
N GLN A 333 -12.89 18.69 -8.61
CA GLN A 333 -13.16 18.43 -7.19
C GLN A 333 -13.04 19.73 -6.37
N PHE A 334 -11.94 20.47 -6.55
CA PHE A 334 -11.71 21.74 -5.86
C PHE A 334 -12.81 22.76 -6.17
N ARG A 335 -13.18 22.92 -7.44
CA ARG A 335 -14.26 23.83 -7.86
C ARG A 335 -15.60 23.44 -7.28
N ALA A 336 -15.96 22.16 -7.30
CA ALA A 336 -17.22 21.69 -6.72
C ALA A 336 -17.32 22.01 -5.22
N LEU A 337 -16.22 21.84 -4.48
CA LEU A 337 -16.16 22.23 -3.06
C LEU A 337 -16.27 23.75 -2.89
N SER A 338 -15.59 24.53 -3.74
CA SER A 338 -15.64 26.00 -3.70
C SER A 338 -17.03 26.55 -4.02
N ASP A 339 -17.65 26.07 -5.09
CA ASP A 339 -18.98 26.49 -5.53
C ASP A 339 -20.04 26.11 -4.49
N ALA A 340 -19.94 24.92 -3.89
CA ALA A 340 -20.81 24.51 -2.79
C ALA A 340 -20.61 25.39 -1.53
N ALA A 341 -19.38 25.80 -1.23
CA ALA A 341 -19.09 26.77 -0.16
C ALA A 341 -19.63 28.18 -0.44
N ASP A 342 -19.88 28.50 -1.71
CA ASP A 342 -20.53 29.75 -2.13
C ASP A 342 -22.08 29.59 -2.21
N GLY A 343 -22.62 28.45 -1.80
CA GLY A 343 -24.06 28.17 -1.75
C GLY A 343 -24.67 27.79 -3.10
N LEU A 344 -23.85 27.46 -4.09
CA LEU A 344 -24.33 27.03 -5.40
C LEU A 344 -24.82 25.57 -5.35
N PRO A 345 -25.95 25.25 -6.01
CA PRO A 345 -26.41 23.86 -6.12
C PRO A 345 -25.55 23.12 -7.13
N ILE A 346 -24.66 22.24 -6.65
CA ILE A 346 -23.73 21.46 -7.46
C ILE A 346 -23.85 19.98 -7.13
N ASP A 347 -23.94 19.14 -8.16
CA ASP A 347 -23.73 17.70 -8.01
C ASP A 347 -22.22 17.42 -8.01
N PRO A 348 -21.69 16.60 -7.06
CA PRO A 348 -20.27 16.33 -7.02
C PRO A 348 -19.80 15.61 -8.29
N PRO A 349 -18.65 16.00 -8.88
CA PRO A 349 -18.08 15.26 -10.01
C PRO A 349 -17.74 13.81 -9.60
N PRO A 350 -17.66 12.86 -10.54
CA PRO A 350 -17.55 11.42 -10.23
C PRO A 350 -16.46 11.08 -9.20
N ALA A 351 -15.27 11.65 -9.34
CA ALA A 351 -14.16 11.41 -8.42
C ALA A 351 -14.43 11.95 -7.00
N LEU A 352 -15.09 13.12 -6.88
CA LEU A 352 -15.51 13.64 -5.58
C LEU A 352 -16.65 12.79 -4.99
N ALA A 353 -17.61 12.39 -5.82
CA ALA A 353 -18.75 11.57 -5.41
C ALA A 353 -18.29 10.22 -4.84
N ALA A 354 -17.30 9.58 -5.47
CA ALA A 354 -16.68 8.35 -4.99
C ALA A 354 -16.01 8.55 -3.61
N LYS A 355 -15.24 9.64 -3.42
CA LYS A 355 -14.64 9.98 -2.13
C LYS A 355 -15.70 10.23 -1.04
N LEU A 356 -16.76 10.97 -1.37
CA LEU A 356 -17.84 11.28 -0.43
C LEU A 356 -18.65 10.04 -0.03
N ALA A 357 -18.84 9.09 -0.95
CA ALA A 357 -19.57 7.84 -0.67
C ALA A 357 -18.94 7.04 0.49
N LEU A 358 -17.61 7.11 0.68
CA LEU A 358 -16.90 6.48 1.80
C LEU A 358 -17.34 6.99 3.19
N TYR A 359 -17.90 8.20 3.26
CA TYR A 359 -18.40 8.80 4.50
C TYR A 359 -19.91 8.61 4.70
N ALA A 360 -20.66 8.52 3.60
CA ALA A 360 -22.13 8.44 3.63
C ALA A 360 -22.66 7.01 3.72
N ASP A 361 -22.03 6.06 3.03
CA ASP A 361 -22.58 4.73 2.80
C ASP A 361 -21.92 3.68 3.71
N THR A 362 -22.71 3.15 4.64
CA THR A 362 -22.27 2.07 5.54
C THR A 362 -22.12 0.71 4.85
N GLY A 363 -22.58 0.57 3.61
CA GLY A 363 -22.41 -0.61 2.77
C GLY A 363 -21.12 -0.58 1.93
N VAL A 364 -20.44 0.57 1.82
CA VAL A 364 -19.16 0.67 1.12
C VAL A 364 -18.07 0.07 2.00
N THR A 365 -17.59 -1.10 1.58
CA THR A 365 -16.40 -1.74 2.15
C THR A 365 -15.20 -1.34 1.29
N PRO A 366 -14.20 -0.64 1.85
CA PRO A 366 -12.99 -0.30 1.11
C PRO A 366 -12.29 -1.56 0.64
N GLU A 367 -11.85 -1.56 -0.61
CA GLU A 367 -11.11 -2.69 -1.21
C GLU A 367 -9.89 -3.10 -0.37
N PHE A 368 -9.21 -2.14 0.25
CA PHE A 368 -8.05 -2.37 1.11
C PHE A 368 -8.36 -3.01 2.47
N GLY A 369 -9.64 -3.05 2.91
CA GLY A 369 -10.03 -3.64 4.20
C GLY A 369 -9.35 -2.99 5.42
N PHE A 370 -9.91 -1.87 5.93
CA PHE A 370 -9.28 -1.11 7.03
C PHE A 370 -9.02 -1.94 8.29
N SER A 371 -9.94 -2.84 8.65
CA SER A 371 -9.77 -3.76 9.78
C SER A 371 -8.49 -4.59 9.65
N ALA A 372 -8.29 -5.22 8.48
CA ALA A 372 -7.13 -6.05 8.18
C ALA A 372 -5.84 -5.21 8.03
N THR A 373 -5.92 -4.02 7.42
CA THR A 373 -4.81 -3.07 7.31
C THR A 373 -4.28 -2.68 8.69
N VAL A 374 -5.15 -2.27 9.61
CA VAL A 374 -4.73 -1.89 10.95
C VAL A 374 -4.24 -3.11 11.73
N ALA A 375 -4.89 -4.27 11.61
CA ALA A 375 -4.39 -5.50 12.22
C ALA A 375 -2.98 -5.86 11.75
N ASN A 376 -2.68 -5.73 10.46
CA ASN A 376 -1.35 -5.93 9.90
C ASN A 376 -0.33 -4.95 10.51
N GLN A 377 -0.64 -3.65 10.50
CA GLN A 377 0.24 -2.63 11.07
C GLN A 377 0.52 -2.85 12.56
N CYS A 378 -0.51 -3.14 13.36
CA CYS A 378 -0.33 -3.40 14.80
C CYS A 378 0.43 -4.72 15.07
N ALA A 379 0.39 -5.69 14.13
CA ALA A 379 1.12 -6.95 14.24
C ALA A 379 2.57 -6.84 13.75
N ASP A 380 2.88 -5.88 12.89
CA ASP A 380 4.26 -5.59 12.45
C ASP A 380 5.07 -4.86 13.51
N ARG A 381 4.41 -3.99 14.30
CA ARG A 381 5.07 -3.24 15.35
C ARG A 381 4.10 -2.79 16.44
N ALA A 382 4.57 -2.84 17.68
CA ALA A 382 3.84 -2.25 18.80
C ALA A 382 3.69 -0.74 18.60
N ALA A 383 2.48 -0.22 18.80
CA ALA A 383 2.24 1.22 18.79
C ALA A 383 2.97 1.91 19.94
N ARG A 384 3.32 3.18 19.73
CA ARG A 384 3.72 4.07 20.81
C ARG A 384 2.56 4.31 21.79
N PRO A 385 2.86 4.68 23.05
CA PRO A 385 1.83 5.00 24.03
C PRO A 385 0.81 6.04 23.53
N ALA A 386 -0.47 5.87 23.88
CA ALA A 386 -1.54 6.78 23.48
C ALA A 386 -1.27 8.26 23.85
N ALA A 387 -0.60 8.51 24.98
CA ALA A 387 -0.22 9.85 25.41
C ALA A 387 0.72 10.57 24.43
N ASP A 388 1.52 9.82 23.68
CA ASP A 388 2.49 10.39 22.74
C ASP A 388 1.79 10.96 21.50
N TYR A 389 0.63 10.44 21.11
CA TYR A 389 -0.16 11.00 20.00
C TYR A 389 -0.66 12.40 20.33
N ALA A 390 -1.09 12.64 21.57
CA ALA A 390 -1.53 13.98 22.01
C ALA A 390 -0.40 15.01 21.93
N VAL A 391 0.82 14.60 22.32
CA VAL A 391 2.02 15.43 22.22
C VAL A 391 2.38 15.68 20.75
N ASP A 392 2.35 14.64 19.92
CA ASP A 392 2.69 14.73 18.50
C ASP A 392 1.72 15.66 17.75
N ILE A 393 0.41 15.52 17.97
CA ILE A 393 -0.64 16.40 17.42
C ILE A 393 -0.39 17.86 17.80
N THR A 394 0.02 18.11 19.04
CA THR A 394 0.32 19.46 19.49
C THR A 394 1.56 20.03 18.81
N ASN A 395 2.60 19.23 18.63
CA ASN A 395 3.88 19.70 18.13
C ASN A 395 3.91 19.95 16.61
N HIS A 396 3.13 19.20 15.82
CA HIS A 396 3.20 19.30 14.36
C HIS A 396 2.18 20.25 13.73
N ARG A 397 1.07 20.58 14.43
CA ARG A 397 -0.08 21.27 13.83
C ARG A 397 0.26 22.57 13.10
N ASP A 398 1.23 23.33 13.61
CA ASP A 398 1.61 24.62 13.03
C ASP A 398 2.54 24.44 11.81
N ALA A 399 3.32 23.35 11.79
CA ALA A 399 4.26 23.05 10.71
C ALA A 399 3.62 22.26 9.55
N GLU A 400 2.59 21.48 9.85
CA GLU A 400 1.89 20.60 8.91
C GLU A 400 0.36 20.83 8.96
N PRO A 401 -0.13 22.06 8.71
CA PRO A 401 -1.51 22.45 9.01
C PRO A 401 -2.58 21.74 8.17
N LEU A 402 -2.24 21.30 6.96
CA LEU A 402 -3.18 20.62 6.05
C LEU A 402 -3.15 19.10 6.23
N PHE A 403 -1.98 18.50 6.09
CA PHE A 403 -1.83 17.04 6.00
C PHE A 403 -1.33 16.39 7.30
N GLY A 404 -0.98 17.16 8.32
CA GLY A 404 -0.48 16.63 9.59
C GLY A 404 -1.47 15.69 10.29
N ALA A 405 -2.77 16.02 10.24
CA ALA A 405 -3.82 15.17 10.81
C ALA A 405 -3.83 13.79 10.14
N LEU A 406 -3.81 13.73 8.81
CA LEU A 406 -3.77 12.48 8.05
C LEU A 406 -2.53 11.67 8.37
N ALA A 407 -1.36 12.32 8.40
CA ALA A 407 -0.08 11.67 8.66
C ALA A 407 0.07 11.13 10.09
N ARG A 408 -0.49 11.83 11.09
CA ARG A 408 -0.13 11.67 12.51
C ARG A 408 -1.33 11.45 13.45
N HIS A 409 -2.46 11.02 12.91
CA HIS A 409 -3.67 10.73 13.69
C HIS A 409 -3.43 9.60 14.73
N PRO A 410 -4.13 9.63 15.87
CA PRO A 410 -4.16 8.48 16.78
C PRO A 410 -4.93 7.32 16.13
N GLY A 411 -4.23 6.22 15.87
CA GLY A 411 -4.83 5.02 15.31
C GLY A 411 -5.30 4.01 16.37
N PRO A 412 -6.14 3.03 15.99
CA PRO A 412 -6.61 1.97 16.90
C PRO A 412 -5.47 1.13 17.52
N CYS A 413 -4.30 1.05 16.88
CA CYS A 413 -3.15 0.31 17.42
C CYS A 413 -2.70 0.77 18.82
N ALA A 414 -2.94 2.04 19.18
CA ALA A 414 -2.61 2.56 20.52
C ALA A 414 -3.43 1.89 21.65
N PHE A 415 -4.53 1.24 21.30
CA PHE A 415 -5.43 0.53 22.20
C PHE A 415 -5.61 -0.94 21.81
N TRP A 416 -4.71 -1.47 20.98
CA TRP A 416 -4.82 -2.82 20.45
C TRP A 416 -4.84 -3.86 21.59
N PRO A 417 -5.72 -4.88 21.55
CA PRO A 417 -5.95 -5.74 22.70
C PRO A 417 -4.82 -6.75 22.95
N VAL A 418 -3.87 -6.89 22.02
CA VAL A 418 -2.77 -7.85 22.06
C VAL A 418 -1.50 -7.26 21.46
N PRO A 419 -0.31 -7.64 21.95
CA PRO A 419 0.96 -7.25 21.33
C PRO A 419 1.24 -8.06 20.04
N PRO A 420 2.19 -7.60 19.20
CA PRO A 420 2.77 -8.43 18.14
C PRO A 420 3.24 -9.80 18.63
N ALA A 421 3.05 -10.84 17.81
CA ALA A 421 3.58 -12.19 18.11
C ALA A 421 5.11 -12.26 17.96
N GLU A 422 5.67 -11.46 17.06
CA GLU A 422 7.10 -11.42 16.76
C GLU A 422 7.64 -9.98 16.87
N PRO A 423 8.95 -9.79 17.11
CA PRO A 423 9.58 -8.48 16.98
C PRO A 423 9.45 -7.91 15.57
N ALA A 424 9.50 -6.59 15.45
CA ALA A 424 9.55 -5.91 14.17
C ALA A 424 10.72 -6.41 13.32
N THR A 425 10.49 -6.60 12.02
CA THR A 425 11.54 -7.06 11.11
C THR A 425 12.58 -5.97 10.91
N VAL A 426 13.85 -6.33 11.06
CA VAL A 426 14.97 -5.48 10.65
C VAL A 426 15.41 -5.94 9.26
N ILE A 427 15.32 -5.04 8.28
CA ILE A 427 15.81 -5.30 6.93
C ILE A 427 17.31 -4.96 6.89
N ALA A 428 18.12 -5.96 6.59
CA ALA A 428 19.56 -5.88 6.40
C ALA A 428 20.02 -7.14 5.65
N ASN A 429 20.05 -7.09 4.32
CA ASN A 429 20.46 -8.21 3.48
C ASN A 429 21.03 -7.73 2.14
N ASP A 430 21.74 -8.60 1.44
CA ASP A 430 22.37 -8.30 0.14
C ASP A 430 21.58 -8.86 -1.05
N THR A 431 20.25 -9.06 -0.92
CA THR A 431 19.43 -9.55 -2.04
C THR A 431 19.37 -8.48 -3.14
N PRO A 432 19.77 -8.80 -4.39
CA PRO A 432 19.66 -7.86 -5.51
C PRO A 432 18.20 -7.52 -5.80
N ALA A 433 17.91 -6.24 -5.96
CA ALA A 433 16.58 -5.73 -6.28
C ALA A 433 16.65 -4.43 -7.10
N LEU A 434 15.56 -4.10 -7.78
CA LEU A 434 15.36 -2.82 -8.45
C LEU A 434 14.34 -1.99 -7.64
N LEU A 435 14.78 -0.86 -7.11
CA LEU A 435 13.95 0.06 -6.33
C LEU A 435 13.45 1.19 -7.23
N VAL A 436 12.17 1.20 -7.57
CA VAL A 436 11.59 2.18 -8.49
C VAL A 436 10.86 3.24 -7.68
N GLY A 437 10.91 4.52 -8.05
CA GLY A 437 10.06 5.51 -7.38
C GLY A 437 10.12 6.90 -7.99
N ALA A 438 9.03 7.66 -7.83
CA ALA A 438 8.96 9.06 -8.20
C ALA A 438 9.72 9.93 -7.19
N GLU A 439 10.28 11.04 -7.64
CA GLU A 439 11.01 11.99 -6.79
C GLU A 439 10.12 12.62 -5.71
N GLY A 440 8.87 12.91 -6.05
CA GLY A 440 7.87 13.55 -5.19
C GLY A 440 6.70 12.64 -4.82
N ASP A 441 6.92 11.32 -4.70
CA ASP A 441 5.86 10.38 -4.28
C ASP A 441 5.21 10.83 -2.94
N PRO A 442 3.90 11.15 -2.93
CA PRO A 442 3.21 11.64 -1.74
C PRO A 442 2.96 10.55 -0.67
N VAL A 443 2.88 9.28 -1.08
CA VAL A 443 2.52 8.15 -0.20
C VAL A 443 3.76 7.44 0.33
N ALA A 444 4.76 7.23 -0.53
CA ALA A 444 6.03 6.59 -0.20
C ALA A 444 7.21 7.54 -0.49
N PRO A 445 7.45 8.56 0.36
CA PRO A 445 8.44 9.59 0.09
C PRO A 445 9.83 9.01 -0.15
N ALA A 446 10.65 9.70 -0.97
CA ALA A 446 11.99 9.24 -1.37
C ALA A 446 12.91 8.84 -0.20
N ALA A 447 12.68 9.37 1.00
CA ALA A 447 13.36 8.97 2.23
C ALA A 447 13.20 7.45 2.52
N GLY A 448 12.02 6.88 2.29
CA GLY A 448 11.75 5.45 2.44
C GLY A 448 12.56 4.60 1.46
N ARG A 449 12.58 5.00 0.18
CA ARG A 449 13.45 4.37 -0.82
C ARG A 449 14.93 4.45 -0.44
N HIS A 450 15.42 5.59 0.02
CA HIS A 450 16.81 5.72 0.46
C HIS A 450 17.12 4.83 1.68
N ALA A 451 16.18 4.73 2.63
CA ALA A 451 16.32 3.85 3.78
C ALA A 451 16.37 2.37 3.35
N LEU A 452 15.52 1.96 2.40
CA LEU A 452 15.54 0.59 1.88
C LEU A 452 16.79 0.30 1.06
N ALA A 453 17.25 1.24 0.23
CA ALA A 453 18.51 1.11 -0.52
C ALA A 453 19.72 0.95 0.42
N ALA A 454 19.73 1.67 1.55
CA ALA A 454 20.76 1.51 2.58
C ALA A 454 20.68 0.15 3.29
N ALA A 455 19.47 -0.39 3.47
CA ALA A 455 19.24 -1.72 4.05
C ALA A 455 19.53 -2.88 3.09
N MET A 456 19.52 -2.62 1.78
CA MET A 456 19.75 -3.59 0.70
C MET A 456 20.83 -3.07 -0.28
N PRO A 457 22.13 -3.11 0.07
CA PRO A 457 23.18 -2.43 -0.71
C PRO A 457 23.46 -3.06 -2.09
N ALA A 458 22.97 -4.28 -2.33
CA ALA A 458 22.98 -4.91 -3.66
C ALA A 458 21.86 -4.38 -4.59
N ALA A 459 20.88 -3.66 -4.05
CA ALA A 459 19.81 -3.07 -4.84
C ALA A 459 20.28 -1.83 -5.61
N ARG A 460 19.53 -1.47 -6.66
CA ARG A 460 19.75 -0.24 -7.44
C ARG A 460 18.46 0.50 -7.64
N SER A 461 18.56 1.82 -7.69
CA SER A 461 17.39 2.69 -7.81
C SER A 461 17.12 3.08 -9.26
N VAL A 462 15.85 3.15 -9.63
CA VAL A 462 15.34 3.85 -10.82
C VAL A 462 14.47 4.99 -10.33
N THR A 463 14.92 6.24 -10.53
CA THR A 463 14.20 7.43 -10.07
C THR A 463 13.55 8.15 -11.22
N LEU A 464 12.23 8.34 -11.18
CA LEU A 464 11.53 9.25 -12.09
C LEU A 464 11.58 10.68 -11.51
N ARG A 465 12.26 11.58 -12.22
CA ARG A 465 12.42 12.99 -11.83
C ARG A 465 11.17 13.80 -12.09
N GLN A 466 10.97 14.84 -11.27
CA GLN A 466 9.89 15.81 -11.44
C GLN A 466 8.49 15.17 -11.56
N ALA A 467 8.29 14.08 -10.82
CA ALA A 467 7.05 13.34 -10.77
C ALA A 467 6.53 13.32 -9.33
N PHE A 468 5.25 13.65 -9.16
CA PHE A 468 4.55 13.71 -7.87
C PHE A 468 3.43 12.66 -7.84
N ARG A 469 3.82 11.39 -7.89
CA ARG A 469 2.88 10.27 -8.00
C ARG A 469 3.32 9.03 -7.25
N HIS A 470 2.36 8.17 -6.93
CA HIS A 470 2.58 6.90 -6.26
C HIS A 470 2.47 5.71 -7.22
N GLY A 471 3.42 4.77 -7.14
CA GLY A 471 3.71 3.81 -8.20
C GLY A 471 4.37 4.48 -9.40
N VAL A 472 5.18 3.78 -10.21
CA VAL A 472 5.80 4.35 -11.42
C VAL A 472 5.69 3.41 -12.61
N TYR A 473 6.20 2.19 -12.49
CA TYR A 473 6.18 1.20 -13.56
C TYR A 473 4.74 0.88 -13.97
N LEU A 474 4.43 0.99 -15.26
CA LEU A 474 3.08 0.86 -15.86
C LEU A 474 2.07 1.97 -15.52
N PHE A 475 2.29 2.71 -14.45
CA PHE A 475 1.42 3.82 -14.04
C PHE A 475 1.86 5.18 -14.59
N ASP A 476 3.14 5.39 -14.93
CA ASP A 476 3.65 6.61 -15.58
C ASP A 476 3.94 6.39 -17.06
N ARG A 477 3.97 7.48 -17.84
CA ARG A 477 4.39 7.50 -19.25
C ARG A 477 5.91 7.75 -19.38
N SER A 478 6.71 6.85 -18.80
CA SER A 478 8.18 6.91 -18.91
C SER A 478 8.72 5.64 -19.54
N ALA A 479 9.04 5.68 -20.85
CA ALA A 479 9.69 4.57 -21.53
C ALA A 479 11.04 4.18 -20.89
N CYS A 480 11.74 5.14 -20.27
CA CYS A 480 12.97 4.89 -19.51
C CYS A 480 12.72 3.94 -18.32
N VAL A 481 11.69 4.21 -17.50
CA VAL A 481 11.35 3.37 -16.36
C VAL A 481 10.86 2.01 -16.85
N ASP A 482 9.92 1.99 -17.79
CA ASP A 482 9.33 0.75 -18.31
C ASP A 482 10.40 -0.18 -18.90
N SER A 483 11.34 0.37 -19.67
CA SER A 483 12.43 -0.40 -20.26
C SER A 483 13.40 -0.92 -19.20
N ALA A 484 13.76 -0.11 -18.20
CA ALA A 484 14.68 -0.54 -17.14
C ALA A 484 14.09 -1.68 -16.30
N VAL A 485 12.82 -1.58 -15.91
CA VAL A 485 12.12 -2.59 -15.11
C VAL A 485 11.89 -3.86 -15.92
N THR A 486 11.36 -3.74 -17.14
CA THR A 486 11.07 -4.89 -18.00
C THR A 486 12.35 -5.64 -18.39
N ALA A 487 13.43 -4.92 -18.74
CA ALA A 487 14.73 -5.54 -19.03
C ALA A 487 15.28 -6.28 -17.80
N TYR A 488 15.21 -5.69 -16.60
CA TYR A 488 15.63 -6.39 -15.39
C TYR A 488 14.81 -7.67 -15.16
N LEU A 489 13.49 -7.59 -15.28
CA LEU A 489 12.62 -8.76 -15.11
C LEU A 489 12.83 -9.84 -16.19
N LEU A 490 13.24 -9.49 -17.41
CA LEU A 490 13.48 -10.47 -18.48
C LEU A 490 14.90 -11.04 -18.49
N ASP A 491 15.90 -10.19 -18.25
CA ASP A 491 17.32 -10.52 -18.42
C ASP A 491 18.01 -10.85 -17.08
N GLY A 492 17.46 -10.36 -15.96
CA GLY A 492 17.95 -10.62 -14.60
C GLY A 492 19.15 -9.77 -14.14
N ALA A 493 19.71 -8.93 -15.01
CA ALA A 493 20.82 -8.06 -14.65
C ALA A 493 20.30 -6.75 -14.02
N VAL A 494 20.58 -6.54 -12.73
CA VAL A 494 20.39 -5.23 -12.08
C VAL A 494 21.34 -4.21 -12.77
N PRO A 495 20.92 -2.95 -13.00
CA PRO A 495 21.80 -1.91 -13.53
C PRO A 495 23.12 -1.80 -12.75
N ALA A 496 24.22 -1.41 -13.42
CA ALA A 496 25.51 -1.27 -12.74
C ALA A 496 25.51 -0.12 -11.69
N ALA A 497 24.71 0.91 -11.94
CA ALA A 497 24.53 2.09 -11.11
C ALA A 497 23.06 2.50 -11.08
N ASP A 498 22.71 3.39 -10.15
CA ASP A 498 21.37 3.97 -10.10
C ASP A 498 21.04 4.70 -11.41
N VAL A 499 19.78 4.57 -11.83
CA VAL A 499 19.24 5.14 -13.06
C VAL A 499 18.34 6.32 -12.72
N THR A 500 18.51 7.41 -13.44
CA THR A 500 17.61 8.57 -13.37
C THR A 500 16.85 8.67 -14.69
N CYS A 501 15.52 8.65 -14.61
CA CYS A 501 14.60 8.76 -15.73
C CYS A 501 13.83 10.08 -15.66
N THR A 502 13.36 10.52 -16.81
CA THR A 502 12.40 11.61 -16.97
C THR A 502 11.17 11.08 -17.72
N ARG A 503 10.09 11.86 -17.74
CA ARG A 503 8.98 11.59 -18.65
C ARG A 503 9.43 11.79 -20.09
N ASP A 504 8.77 11.08 -20.99
CA ASP A 504 8.91 11.32 -22.43
C ASP A 504 8.32 12.71 -22.74
N GLU A 505 8.93 13.49 -23.64
CA GLU A 505 8.32 14.74 -24.11
C GLU A 505 7.08 14.41 -24.94
N ASP A 506 5.94 15.04 -24.62
CA ASP A 506 4.66 14.88 -25.36
C ASP A 506 4.74 15.40 -26.81
#